data_AF-A0A8E0NBC8-F1
#
_entry.id   AF-A0A8E0NBC8-F1
#
_cell.length_a   1.000
_cell.length_b   1.000
_cell.length_c   1.000
_cell.angle_alpha   90.00
_cell.angle_beta   90.00
_cell.angle_gamma   90.00
#
_symmetry.space_group_name_H-M   'P 1'
#
loop_
_entity.id
_entity.type
_entity.pdbx_description
1 polymer ?
#
loop_
_entity_poly.entity_id
_entity_poly.type
_entity_poly.pdbx_seq_one_letter_code
_entity_poly.pdbx_strand_id
1 'polypeptide(L)'
;MEGMQFDRGYLSPYFITNADKMEADLEEPLILLHEKKLSSLQAMLPILEAVVQSGRPLVIIAEDIEGEALATLVVNKLRGGLRVAAVKAPGFGDRRKAMLEDIAVLTGGQVISEDLGIKLENVTLDMLGKAKKVTITKDDTTIVDGVGEKDAIEGRIAQIKRQIEDTTSDYDKEKLQERLAKLAGGVAVIRVGGSTEVEVKEKKDRVDDALNATRAAVEEGIVPGGGIALLKATKALEGLKGDNADQTAGIAIIRRAIQAPIRQIAENAGAKAPSWSARCWRTRTPRSASTPRPRSTATW
;
A
#
# COMPACT_ATOMS: atom_id res chain seq x y z
N MET A 1 -15.48 -5.34 1.09
CA MET A 1 -15.76 -3.90 1.28
C MET A 1 -15.41 -3.23 -0.02
N GLU A 2 -16.20 -2.25 -0.44
CA GLU A 2 -15.91 -1.51 -1.67
C GLU A 2 -14.76 -0.55 -1.39
N GLY A 3 -13.73 -0.59 -2.23
CA GLY A 3 -12.52 0.16 -2.01
C GLY A 3 -11.58 0.01 -3.19
N MET A 4 -10.61 0.91 -3.27
CA MET A 4 -9.69 0.98 -4.39
C MET A 4 -8.32 1.42 -3.90
N GLN A 5 -7.27 0.82 -4.46
CA GLN A 5 -5.89 1.26 -4.29
C GLN A 5 -5.32 1.73 -5.64
N PHE A 6 -4.57 2.83 -5.61
CA PHE A 6 -3.84 3.33 -6.77
C PHE A 6 -2.46 3.89 -6.40
N ASP A 7 -1.57 3.86 -7.37
CA ASP A 7 -0.12 4.00 -7.19
C ASP A 7 0.31 5.48 -7.25
N ARG A 8 -0.30 6.29 -6.36
CA ARG A 8 0.04 7.70 -6.14
C ARG A 8 0.03 7.98 -4.64
N GLY A 9 1.16 8.43 -4.11
CA GLY A 9 1.25 8.85 -2.71
C GLY A 9 1.07 10.34 -2.48
N TYR A 10 1.34 10.76 -1.25
CA TYR A 10 1.23 12.15 -0.83
C TYR A 10 2.24 13.05 -1.55
N LEU A 11 1.79 14.26 -1.91
CA LEU A 11 2.66 15.25 -2.55
C LEU A 11 3.70 15.85 -1.60
N SER A 12 3.42 15.83 -0.30
CA SER A 12 4.30 16.37 0.73
C SER A 12 4.32 15.48 1.97
N PRO A 13 5.51 15.15 2.53
CA PRO A 13 5.61 14.42 3.79
C PRO A 13 4.93 15.13 4.96
N TYR A 14 4.74 16.45 4.85
CA TYR A 14 4.00 17.19 5.87
C TYR A 14 2.54 16.77 5.97
N PHE A 15 2.00 15.98 5.03
CA PHE A 15 0.65 15.39 5.12
C PHE A 15 0.58 14.13 5.99
N ILE A 16 1.68 13.56 6.44
CA ILE A 16 1.71 12.42 7.37
C ILE A 16 0.97 12.74 8.69
N THR A 17 0.06 11.86 9.10
CA THR A 17 -0.65 11.95 10.40
C THR A 17 -0.13 10.92 11.38
N ASN A 18 0.39 9.79 10.89
CA ASN A 18 1.03 8.75 11.69
C ASN A 18 2.53 8.67 11.36
N ALA A 19 3.36 9.27 12.22
CA ALA A 19 4.81 9.34 12.02
C ALA A 19 5.50 7.98 12.11
N ASP A 20 4.98 7.03 12.89
CA ASP A 20 5.58 5.70 13.08
C ASP A 20 5.54 4.90 11.75
N LYS A 21 4.43 5.01 11.03
CA LYS A 21 4.20 4.28 9.76
C LYS A 21 4.49 5.12 8.51
N MET A 22 4.82 6.39 8.67
CA MET A 22 5.00 7.35 7.58
C MET A 22 3.79 7.40 6.63
N GLU A 23 2.58 7.41 7.19
CA GLU A 23 1.32 7.41 6.44
C GLU A 23 0.41 8.57 6.86
N ALA A 24 -0.39 9.07 5.91
CA ALA A 24 -1.52 9.93 6.20
C ALA A 24 -2.77 9.05 6.33
N ASP A 25 -3.19 8.84 7.56
CA ASP A 25 -4.42 8.16 7.91
C ASP A 25 -5.54 9.17 8.20
N LEU A 26 -6.62 9.10 7.43
CA LEU A 26 -7.76 10.02 7.46
C LEU A 26 -9.06 9.23 7.61
N GLU A 27 -9.79 9.48 8.71
CA GLU A 27 -11.09 8.87 9.01
C GLU A 27 -12.24 9.73 8.52
N GLU A 28 -13.23 9.09 7.90
CA GLU A 28 -14.41 9.72 7.30
C GLU A 28 -14.09 10.96 6.42
N PRO A 29 -13.10 10.91 5.50
CA PRO A 29 -12.75 12.06 4.70
C PRO A 29 -13.79 12.41 3.65
N LEU A 30 -13.81 13.69 3.29
CA LEU A 30 -14.37 14.20 2.06
C LEU A 30 -13.31 14.14 0.96
N ILE A 31 -13.70 13.78 -0.26
CA ILE A 31 -12.78 13.53 -1.38
C ILE A 31 -13.12 14.48 -2.52
N LEU A 32 -12.21 15.40 -2.81
CA LEU A 32 -12.30 16.32 -3.92
C LEU A 32 -11.62 15.71 -5.14
N LEU A 33 -12.38 15.56 -6.24
CA LEU A 33 -11.90 15.02 -7.51
C LEU A 33 -11.86 16.14 -8.54
N HIS A 34 -10.66 16.58 -8.89
CA HIS A 34 -10.46 17.68 -9.83
C HIS A 34 -9.63 17.24 -11.04
N GLU A 35 -10.10 17.54 -12.25
CA GLU A 35 -9.47 17.03 -13.46
C GLU A 35 -8.18 17.78 -13.84
N LYS A 36 -8.07 19.06 -13.47
CA LYS A 36 -6.97 19.96 -13.86
C LYS A 36 -5.97 20.20 -12.73
N LYS A 37 -4.93 20.97 -13.03
CA LYS A 37 -3.90 21.42 -12.08
C LYS A 37 -4.45 22.49 -11.14
N LEU A 38 -4.15 22.36 -9.86
CA LEU A 38 -4.45 23.36 -8.84
C LEU A 38 -3.21 24.21 -8.56
N SER A 39 -3.19 25.42 -9.12
CA SER A 39 -2.11 26.41 -8.92
C SER A 39 -2.42 27.44 -7.84
N SER A 40 -3.70 27.78 -7.64
CA SER A 40 -4.19 28.76 -6.66
C SER A 40 -5.31 28.15 -5.82
N LEU A 41 -5.39 28.54 -4.55
CA LEU A 41 -6.48 28.14 -3.65
C LEU A 41 -7.68 29.09 -3.67
N GLN A 42 -7.59 30.25 -4.35
CA GLN A 42 -8.68 31.25 -4.35
C GLN A 42 -10.02 30.63 -4.77
N ALA A 43 -10.00 29.82 -5.84
CA ALA A 43 -11.19 29.12 -6.33
C ALA A 43 -11.68 28.00 -5.39
N MET A 44 -10.87 27.58 -4.42
CA MET A 44 -11.19 26.54 -3.43
C MET A 44 -11.49 27.08 -2.03
N LEU A 45 -11.36 28.38 -1.78
CA LEU A 45 -11.66 28.95 -0.47
C LEU A 45 -13.08 28.58 0.02
N PRO A 46 -14.14 28.69 -0.80
CA PRO A 46 -15.50 28.37 -0.34
C PRO A 46 -15.64 26.92 0.15
N ILE A 47 -15.02 25.97 -0.56
CA ILE A 47 -15.10 24.56 -0.20
C ILE A 47 -14.21 24.21 0.99
N LEU A 48 -13.04 24.84 1.10
CA LEU A 48 -12.16 24.67 2.26
C LEU A 48 -12.83 25.16 3.54
N GLU A 49 -13.52 26.31 3.49
CA GLU A 49 -14.28 26.82 4.64
C GLU A 49 -15.42 25.87 5.02
N ALA A 50 -16.18 25.36 4.05
CA ALA A 50 -17.25 24.39 4.29
C ALA A 50 -16.73 23.08 4.91
N VAL A 51 -15.58 22.59 4.44
CA VAL A 51 -14.92 21.40 4.99
C VAL A 51 -14.48 21.66 6.44
N VAL A 52 -13.85 22.80 6.73
CA VAL A 52 -13.43 23.15 8.09
C VAL A 52 -14.63 23.23 9.03
N GLN A 53 -15.75 23.81 8.60
CA GLN A 53 -16.99 23.86 9.37
C GLN A 53 -17.58 22.47 9.63
N SER A 54 -17.43 21.53 8.68
CA SER A 54 -17.86 20.14 8.87
C SER A 54 -17.00 19.36 9.88
N GLY A 55 -15.79 19.85 10.18
CA GLY A 55 -14.83 19.18 11.06
C GLY A 55 -14.20 17.91 10.48
N ARG A 56 -14.52 17.57 9.22
CA ARG A 56 -14.05 16.35 8.55
C ARG A 56 -12.73 16.60 7.79
N PRO A 57 -11.88 15.57 7.63
CA PRO A 57 -10.68 15.69 6.81
C PRO A 57 -11.01 15.77 5.32
N LEU A 58 -10.12 16.36 4.54
CA LEU A 58 -10.22 16.49 3.09
C LEU A 58 -9.07 15.78 2.38
N VAL A 59 -9.40 14.98 1.38
CA VAL A 59 -8.45 14.38 0.43
C VAL A 59 -8.66 15.06 -0.91
N ILE A 60 -7.58 15.63 -1.48
CA ILE A 60 -7.62 16.26 -2.79
C ILE A 60 -6.91 15.35 -3.79
N ILE A 61 -7.63 14.93 -4.83
CA ILE A 61 -7.10 14.17 -5.96
C ILE A 61 -7.23 15.06 -7.19
N ALA A 62 -6.09 15.56 -7.68
CA ALA A 62 -6.03 16.46 -8.84
C ALA A 62 -4.96 16.02 -9.84
N GLU A 63 -4.97 16.54 -11.07
CA GLU A 63 -3.87 16.28 -12.02
C GLU A 63 -2.51 16.62 -11.41
N ASP A 64 -2.43 17.81 -10.83
CA ASP A 64 -1.27 18.25 -10.07
C ASP A 64 -1.65 19.33 -9.06
N ILE A 65 -0.86 19.49 -8.00
CA ILE A 65 -1.05 20.52 -6.98
C ILE A 65 0.32 21.12 -6.71
N GLU A 66 0.54 22.32 -7.22
CA GLU A 66 1.88 22.92 -7.30
C GLU A 66 1.89 24.36 -6.77
N GLY A 67 3.08 24.88 -6.52
CA GLY A 67 3.31 26.29 -6.20
C GLY A 67 2.65 26.76 -4.90
N GLU A 68 1.92 27.86 -4.98
CA GLU A 68 1.27 28.52 -3.84
C GLU A 68 0.22 27.62 -3.18
N ALA A 69 -0.53 26.86 -3.97
CA ALA A 69 -1.58 26.02 -3.44
C ALA A 69 -1.05 24.93 -2.50
N LEU A 70 0.00 24.22 -2.90
CA LEU A 70 0.62 23.19 -2.07
C LEU A 70 1.22 23.77 -0.80
N ALA A 71 1.96 24.89 -0.91
CA ALA A 71 2.58 25.55 0.24
C ALA A 71 1.52 25.97 1.28
N THR A 72 0.41 26.52 0.81
CA THR A 72 -0.67 27.01 1.68
C THR A 72 -1.42 25.85 2.35
N LEU A 73 -1.67 24.74 1.65
CA LEU A 73 -2.25 23.54 2.25
C LEU A 73 -1.35 22.96 3.35
N VAL A 74 -0.05 22.91 3.12
CA VAL A 74 0.94 22.44 4.11
C VAL A 74 0.96 23.33 5.34
N VAL A 75 1.01 24.66 5.17
CA VAL A 75 1.03 25.61 6.29
C VAL A 75 -0.27 25.54 7.10
N ASN A 76 -1.42 25.44 6.45
CA ASN A 76 -2.71 25.32 7.14
C ASN A 76 -2.83 24.00 7.92
N LYS A 77 -2.29 22.91 7.38
CA LYS A 77 -2.22 21.64 8.08
C LYS A 77 -1.33 21.72 9.32
N LEU A 78 -0.14 22.32 9.21
CA LEU A 78 0.79 22.48 10.33
C LEU A 78 0.23 23.40 11.44
N ARG A 79 -0.58 24.39 11.08
CA ARG A 79 -1.29 25.26 12.04
C ARG A 79 -2.50 24.59 12.70
N GLY A 80 -2.83 23.36 12.31
CA GLY A 80 -3.96 22.59 12.86
C GLY A 80 -5.33 23.09 12.41
N GLY A 81 -5.41 24.05 11.49
CA GLY A 81 -6.67 24.64 11.02
C GLY A 81 -7.41 23.75 10.01
N LEU A 82 -6.69 22.86 9.32
CA LEU A 82 -7.26 22.00 8.28
C LEU A 82 -6.58 20.63 8.24
N ARG A 83 -7.36 19.55 8.37
CA ARG A 83 -6.87 18.18 8.17
C ARG A 83 -6.99 17.83 6.70
N VAL A 84 -5.91 18.04 5.94
CA VAL A 84 -5.90 17.81 4.48
C VAL A 84 -4.75 16.90 4.07
N ALA A 85 -4.98 16.09 3.03
CA ALA A 85 -3.95 15.42 2.26
C ALA A 85 -4.20 15.60 0.77
N ALA A 86 -3.13 15.64 -0.01
CA ALA A 86 -3.16 15.93 -1.43
C ALA A 86 -2.34 14.89 -2.20
N VAL A 87 -2.93 14.32 -3.24
CA VAL A 87 -2.37 13.26 -4.08
C VAL A 87 -2.61 13.57 -5.56
N LYS A 88 -1.70 13.12 -6.43
CA LYS A 88 -1.93 13.22 -7.88
C LYS A 88 -2.96 12.18 -8.31
N ALA A 89 -3.73 12.50 -9.33
CA ALA A 89 -4.63 11.57 -9.98
C ALA A 89 -3.83 10.44 -10.65
N PRO A 90 -4.37 9.21 -10.67
CA PRO A 90 -3.75 8.10 -11.37
C PRO A 90 -3.93 8.24 -12.89
N GLY A 91 -2.96 7.73 -13.65
CA GLY A 91 -2.98 7.80 -15.11
C GLY A 91 -2.63 9.17 -15.71
N PHE A 92 -2.81 9.29 -17.02
CA PHE A 92 -2.55 10.50 -17.82
C PHE A 92 -3.58 10.62 -18.94
N GLY A 93 -3.85 11.85 -19.43
CA GLY A 93 -4.79 12.10 -20.52
C GLY A 93 -6.20 11.56 -20.25
N ASP A 94 -6.83 10.96 -21.26
CA ASP A 94 -8.20 10.43 -21.16
C ASP A 94 -8.32 9.29 -20.14
N ARG A 95 -7.25 8.53 -19.92
CA ARG A 95 -7.23 7.49 -18.90
C ARG A 95 -7.34 8.07 -17.49
N ARG A 96 -6.74 9.23 -17.24
CA ARG A 96 -6.88 9.94 -15.97
C ARG A 96 -8.33 10.34 -15.74
N LYS A 97 -9.00 10.89 -16.75
CA LYS A 97 -10.43 11.24 -16.66
C LYS A 97 -11.28 10.01 -16.33
N ALA A 98 -11.03 8.91 -17.03
CA ALA A 98 -11.75 7.66 -16.82
C ALA A 98 -11.52 7.06 -15.43
N MET A 99 -10.29 7.14 -14.90
CA MET A 99 -9.96 6.68 -13.53
C MET A 99 -10.49 7.61 -12.44
N LEU A 100 -10.51 8.93 -12.67
CA LEU A 100 -11.15 9.87 -11.75
C LEU A 100 -12.65 9.60 -11.64
N GLU A 101 -13.30 9.29 -12.77
CA GLU A 101 -14.71 8.89 -12.80
C GLU A 101 -14.93 7.58 -12.03
N ASP A 102 -14.02 6.61 -12.16
CA ASP A 102 -14.08 5.36 -11.39
C ASP A 102 -14.02 5.62 -9.87
N ILE A 103 -13.15 6.54 -9.43
CA ILE A 103 -13.06 6.96 -8.03
C ILE A 103 -14.32 7.73 -7.61
N ALA A 104 -14.88 8.57 -8.48
CA ALA A 104 -16.10 9.32 -8.23
C ALA A 104 -17.28 8.38 -7.97
N VAL A 105 -17.49 7.39 -8.85
CA VAL A 105 -18.53 6.37 -8.71
C VAL A 105 -18.34 5.55 -7.42
N LEU A 106 -17.10 5.16 -7.11
CA LEU A 106 -16.81 4.39 -5.88
C LEU A 106 -17.08 5.18 -4.60
N THR A 107 -16.85 6.49 -4.62
CA THR A 107 -16.97 7.36 -3.43
C THR A 107 -18.30 8.10 -3.37
N GLY A 108 -19.15 7.98 -4.39
CA GLY A 108 -20.40 8.74 -4.51
C GLY A 108 -20.18 10.24 -4.75
N GLY A 109 -19.01 10.63 -5.28
CA GLY A 109 -18.67 12.01 -5.61
C GLY A 109 -18.86 12.32 -7.09
N GLN A 110 -18.60 13.57 -7.47
CA GLN A 110 -18.60 14.03 -8.87
C GLN A 110 -17.23 14.57 -9.28
N VAL A 111 -16.77 14.23 -10.48
CA VAL A 111 -15.53 14.80 -11.03
C VAL A 111 -15.78 16.24 -11.44
N ILE A 112 -14.98 17.16 -10.89
CA ILE A 112 -15.04 18.59 -11.23
C ILE A 112 -14.15 18.82 -12.44
N SER A 113 -14.81 18.94 -13.59
CA SER A 113 -14.20 19.26 -14.87
C SER A 113 -14.70 20.61 -15.38
N GLU A 114 -13.76 21.44 -15.84
CA GLU A 114 -14.11 22.67 -16.56
C GLU A 114 -14.79 22.38 -17.90
N ASP A 115 -14.55 21.20 -18.50
CA ASP A 115 -15.17 20.79 -19.75
C ASP A 115 -16.69 20.55 -19.57
N LEU A 116 -17.11 20.20 -18.35
CA LEU A 116 -18.50 20.07 -17.94
C LEU A 116 -19.11 21.40 -17.44
N GLY A 117 -18.34 22.49 -17.46
CA GLY A 117 -18.77 23.81 -16.99
C GLY A 117 -18.85 23.97 -15.47
N ILE A 118 -18.35 23.01 -14.70
CA ILE A 118 -18.37 23.04 -13.24
C ILE A 118 -17.14 23.79 -12.75
N LYS A 119 -17.34 25.00 -12.21
CA LYS A 119 -16.28 25.79 -11.57
C LYS A 119 -16.09 25.35 -10.13
N LEU A 120 -14.83 25.32 -9.67
CA LEU A 120 -14.44 25.02 -8.29
C LEU A 120 -15.17 25.90 -7.24
N GLU A 121 -15.46 27.14 -7.59
CA GLU A 121 -16.16 28.11 -6.73
C GLU A 121 -17.61 27.71 -6.41
N ASN A 122 -18.25 26.92 -7.28
CA ASN A 122 -19.65 26.53 -7.17
C ASN A 122 -19.82 25.12 -6.58
N VAL A 123 -18.73 24.47 -6.18
CA VAL A 123 -18.77 23.09 -5.69
C VAL A 123 -19.33 23.07 -4.28
N THR A 124 -20.34 22.23 -4.06
CA THR A 124 -20.95 22.01 -2.74
C THR A 124 -20.40 20.74 -2.09
N LEU A 125 -20.63 20.58 -0.78
CA LEU A 125 -20.20 19.39 -0.02
C LEU A 125 -20.84 18.09 -0.53
N ASP A 126 -21.98 18.17 -1.22
CA ASP A 126 -22.68 17.00 -1.78
C ASP A 126 -22.00 16.46 -3.04
N MET A 127 -21.20 17.29 -3.73
CA MET A 127 -20.42 16.87 -4.89
C MET A 127 -19.12 16.15 -4.50
N LEU A 128 -18.71 16.26 -3.23
CA LEU A 128 -17.51 15.59 -2.72
C LEU A 128 -17.78 14.12 -2.46
N GLY A 129 -16.83 13.28 -2.87
CA GLY A 129 -16.85 11.86 -2.53
C GLY A 129 -16.71 11.63 -1.03
N LYS A 130 -17.22 10.51 -0.54
CA LYS A 130 -17.13 10.10 0.85
C LYS A 130 -16.56 8.68 0.92
N ALA A 131 -15.71 8.45 1.92
CA ALA A 131 -15.23 7.13 2.26
C ALA A 131 -15.12 7.01 3.78
N LYS A 132 -15.09 5.79 4.30
CA LYS A 132 -14.90 5.56 5.73
C LYS A 132 -13.47 5.83 6.17
N LYS A 133 -12.50 5.44 5.34
CA LYS A 133 -11.09 5.58 5.65
C LYS A 133 -10.27 5.75 4.37
N VAL A 134 -9.32 6.68 4.39
CA VAL A 134 -8.33 6.84 3.32
C VAL A 134 -6.94 6.82 3.94
N THR A 135 -6.08 5.95 3.42
CA THR A 135 -4.69 5.82 3.85
C THR A 135 -3.77 6.13 2.68
N ILE A 136 -2.85 7.08 2.87
CA ILE A 136 -1.92 7.54 1.83
C ILE A 136 -0.50 7.34 2.32
N THR A 137 0.29 6.57 1.58
CA THR A 137 1.72 6.36 1.80
C THR A 137 2.53 7.23 0.83
N LYS A 138 3.84 7.05 0.80
CA LYS A 138 4.72 7.73 -0.15
C LYS A 138 4.40 7.38 -1.61
N ASP A 139 3.95 6.16 -1.84
CA ASP A 139 3.82 5.58 -3.18
C ASP A 139 2.35 5.26 -3.53
N ASP A 140 1.50 4.97 -2.54
CA ASP A 140 0.14 4.48 -2.75
C ASP A 140 -0.93 5.27 -2.01
N THR A 141 -2.14 5.29 -2.57
CA THR A 141 -3.36 5.74 -1.90
C THR A 141 -4.38 4.61 -1.89
N THR A 142 -4.93 4.32 -0.71
CA THR A 142 -5.97 3.32 -0.51
C THR A 142 -7.24 3.96 0.05
N ILE A 143 -8.35 3.78 -0.65
CA ILE A 143 -9.69 4.22 -0.25
C ILE A 143 -10.48 3.00 0.20
N VAL A 144 -11.04 3.05 1.42
CA VAL A 144 -11.75 1.94 2.04
C VAL A 144 -13.18 2.34 2.39
N ASP A 145 -14.13 1.48 2.03
CA ASP A 145 -15.58 1.68 2.22
C ASP A 145 -16.02 3.03 1.64
N GLY A 146 -15.97 3.15 0.31
CA GLY A 146 -16.59 4.27 -0.41
C GLY A 146 -18.11 4.26 -0.27
N VAL A 147 -18.74 5.44 -0.33
CA VAL A 147 -20.21 5.59 -0.19
C VAL A 147 -20.90 5.63 -1.56
N GLY A 148 -20.32 4.95 -2.55
CA GLY A 148 -20.93 4.79 -3.87
C GLY A 148 -22.16 3.88 -3.85
N GLU A 149 -23.14 4.17 -4.70
CA GLU A 149 -24.29 3.29 -4.91
C GLU A 149 -23.85 2.01 -5.63
N LYS A 150 -24.25 0.84 -5.12
CA LYS A 150 -23.85 -0.46 -5.67
C LYS A 150 -24.23 -0.62 -7.14
N ASP A 151 -25.42 -0.17 -7.50
CA ASP A 151 -25.92 -0.24 -8.87
C ASP A 151 -25.07 0.61 -9.83
N ALA A 152 -24.57 1.76 -9.36
CA ALA A 152 -23.68 2.62 -10.15
C ALA A 152 -22.30 1.96 -10.34
N ILE A 153 -21.77 1.32 -9.29
CA ILE A 153 -20.51 0.58 -9.34
C ILE A 153 -20.64 -0.63 -10.27
N GLU A 154 -21.69 -1.44 -10.14
CA GLU A 154 -21.95 -2.59 -11.02
C GLU A 154 -22.15 -2.16 -12.48
N GLY A 155 -22.88 -1.07 -12.71
CA GLY A 155 -23.04 -0.46 -14.02
C GLY A 155 -21.69 -0.06 -14.62
N ARG A 156 -20.80 0.53 -13.81
CA ARG A 156 -19.45 0.90 -14.23
C ARG A 156 -18.58 -0.31 -14.54
N ILE A 157 -18.64 -1.37 -13.72
CA ILE A 157 -17.98 -2.66 -13.97
C ILE A 157 -18.44 -3.24 -15.32
N ALA A 158 -19.74 -3.24 -15.60
CA ALA A 158 -20.30 -3.75 -16.83
C ALA A 158 -19.84 -2.94 -18.05
N GLN A 159 -19.76 -1.61 -17.95
CA GLN A 159 -19.21 -0.76 -19.00
C GLN A 159 -17.75 -1.11 -19.32
N ILE A 160 -16.90 -1.25 -18.31
CA ILE A 160 -15.48 -1.59 -18.50
C ILE A 160 -15.34 -2.99 -19.12
N LYS A 161 -16.16 -3.97 -18.70
CA LYS A 161 -16.17 -5.31 -19.31
C LYS A 161 -16.51 -5.28 -20.80
N ARG A 162 -17.50 -4.49 -21.22
CA ARG A 162 -17.81 -4.30 -22.65
C ARG A 162 -16.66 -3.67 -23.41
N GLN A 163 -16.02 -2.64 -22.84
CA GLN A 163 -14.84 -2.01 -23.46
C GLN A 163 -13.67 -2.99 -23.65
N ILE A 164 -13.51 -3.97 -22.75
CA ILE A 164 -12.50 -5.04 -22.87
C ILE A 164 -12.81 -5.98 -24.04
N GLU A 165 -14.09 -6.24 -24.32
CA GLU A 165 -14.53 -7.09 -25.42
C GLU A 165 -14.43 -6.39 -26.77
N ASP A 166 -14.72 -5.07 -26.80
CA ASP A 166 -14.70 -4.27 -28.02
C ASP A 166 -13.28 -3.87 -28.47
N THR A 167 -12.30 -3.85 -27.56
CA THR A 167 -10.92 -3.45 -27.91
C THR A 167 -10.14 -4.60 -28.55
N THR A 168 -9.44 -4.29 -29.64
CA THR A 168 -8.53 -5.21 -30.34
C THR A 168 -7.06 -5.02 -29.93
N SER A 169 -6.78 -3.99 -29.13
CA SER A 169 -5.45 -3.64 -28.65
C SER A 169 -5.14 -4.37 -27.34
N ASP A 170 -4.12 -5.25 -27.34
CA ASP A 170 -3.69 -5.97 -26.13
C ASP A 170 -3.29 -5.01 -25.00
N TYR A 171 -2.67 -3.87 -25.35
CA TYR A 171 -2.28 -2.83 -24.40
C TYR A 171 -3.48 -2.18 -23.70
N ASP A 172 -4.54 -1.85 -24.45
CA ASP A 172 -5.74 -1.28 -23.85
C ASP A 172 -6.52 -2.32 -23.05
N LYS A 173 -6.50 -3.58 -23.50
CA LYS A 173 -7.11 -4.71 -22.79
C LYS A 173 -6.49 -4.91 -21.41
N GLU A 174 -5.15 -4.95 -21.33
CA GLU A 174 -4.42 -5.05 -20.08
C GLU A 174 -4.77 -3.89 -19.13
N LYS A 175 -4.80 -2.65 -19.65
CA LYS A 175 -5.11 -1.47 -18.84
C LYS A 175 -6.56 -1.38 -18.37
N LEU A 176 -7.50 -1.85 -19.18
CA LEU A 176 -8.90 -1.97 -18.76
C LEU A 176 -9.08 -3.09 -17.73
N GLN A 177 -8.32 -4.19 -17.84
CA GLN A 177 -8.31 -5.26 -16.83
C GLN A 177 -7.74 -4.77 -15.49
N GLU A 178 -6.68 -3.96 -15.49
CA GLU A 178 -6.16 -3.31 -14.28
C GLU A 178 -7.23 -2.44 -13.60
N ARG A 179 -7.95 -1.63 -14.38
CA ARG A 179 -9.05 -0.79 -13.86
C ARG A 179 -10.19 -1.64 -13.31
N LEU A 180 -10.59 -2.68 -14.04
CA LEU A 180 -11.63 -3.61 -13.61
C LEU A 180 -11.25 -4.30 -12.30
N ALA A 181 -10.00 -4.75 -12.17
CA ALA A 181 -9.50 -5.38 -10.95
C ALA A 181 -9.51 -4.41 -9.77
N LYS A 182 -9.12 -3.14 -9.98
CA LYS A 182 -9.15 -2.10 -8.96
C LYS A 182 -10.57 -1.75 -8.48
N LEU A 183 -11.57 -1.86 -9.36
CA LEU A 183 -12.97 -1.53 -9.04
C LEU A 183 -13.76 -2.73 -8.50
N ALA A 184 -13.52 -3.93 -9.04
CA ALA A 184 -14.22 -5.16 -8.66
C ALA A 184 -13.53 -5.93 -7.51
N GLY A 185 -12.21 -5.80 -7.38
CA GLY A 185 -11.41 -6.51 -6.37
C GLY A 185 -11.68 -6.06 -4.94
N GLY A 186 -12.18 -4.82 -4.78
CA GLY A 186 -12.51 -4.24 -3.49
C GLY A 186 -11.32 -4.20 -2.54
N VAL A 187 -11.62 -3.99 -1.26
CA VAL A 187 -10.62 -4.02 -0.18
C VAL A 187 -11.08 -5.00 0.89
N ALA A 188 -10.16 -5.84 1.35
CA ALA A 188 -10.35 -6.71 2.52
C ALA A 188 -9.86 -5.98 3.77
N VAL A 189 -10.71 -5.85 4.78
CA VAL A 189 -10.36 -5.22 6.06
C VAL A 189 -10.22 -6.29 7.13
N ILE A 190 -9.01 -6.43 7.68
CA ILE A 190 -8.72 -7.33 8.79
C ILE A 190 -8.83 -6.55 10.10
N ARG A 191 -9.82 -6.88 10.94
CA ARG A 191 -9.98 -6.27 12.26
C ARG A 191 -9.28 -7.13 13.31
N VAL A 192 -8.19 -6.61 13.87
CA VAL A 192 -7.41 -7.29 14.90
C VAL A 192 -7.94 -6.94 16.28
N GLY A 193 -8.31 -7.96 17.06
CA GLY A 193 -8.84 -7.80 18.42
C GLY A 193 -7.83 -8.19 19.52
N GLY A 194 -8.03 -7.64 20.72
CA GLY A 194 -7.18 -7.87 21.88
C GLY A 194 -7.84 -7.37 23.17
N SER A 195 -7.32 -7.79 24.32
CA SER A 195 -7.90 -7.46 25.63
C SER A 195 -7.43 -6.09 26.12
N THR A 196 -6.25 -5.65 25.68
CA THR A 196 -5.67 -4.34 25.97
C THR A 196 -5.19 -3.68 24.68
N GLU A 197 -5.08 -2.36 24.68
CA GLU A 197 -4.60 -1.59 23.52
C GLU A 197 -3.19 -2.00 23.07
N VAL A 198 -2.32 -2.32 24.03
CA VAL A 198 -0.94 -2.79 23.76
C VAL A 198 -0.95 -4.13 23.03
N GLU A 199 -1.81 -5.07 23.43
CA GLU A 199 -1.96 -6.36 22.73
C GLU A 199 -2.53 -6.19 21.33
N VAL A 200 -3.49 -5.28 21.14
CA VAL A 200 -4.05 -4.99 19.81
C VAL A 200 -2.96 -4.45 18.91
N LYS A 201 -2.14 -3.52 19.39
CA LYS A 201 -1.03 -2.94 18.61
C LYS A 201 0.00 -4.00 18.23
N GLU A 202 0.44 -4.82 19.18
CA GLU A 202 1.41 -5.91 18.90
C GLU A 202 0.88 -6.94 17.90
N LYS A 203 -0.39 -7.37 18.05
CA LYS A 203 -1.01 -8.30 17.10
C LYS A 203 -1.19 -7.67 15.73
N LYS A 204 -1.54 -6.38 15.67
CA LYS A 204 -1.70 -5.64 14.42
C LYS A 204 -0.38 -5.59 13.67
N ASP A 205 0.71 -5.26 14.35
CA ASP A 205 2.05 -5.22 13.74
C ASP A 205 2.45 -6.60 13.18
N ARG A 206 2.19 -7.69 13.92
CA ARG A 206 2.41 -9.06 13.41
C ARG A 206 1.56 -9.42 12.20
N VAL A 207 0.31 -8.95 12.15
CA VAL A 207 -0.58 -9.19 11.00
C VAL A 207 -0.11 -8.40 9.78
N ASP A 208 0.31 -7.15 9.97
CA ASP A 208 0.87 -6.31 8.92
C ASP A 208 2.16 -6.95 8.34
N ASP A 209 3.06 -7.42 9.21
CA ASP A 209 4.28 -8.14 8.80
C ASP A 209 3.97 -9.43 8.03
N ALA A 210 3.01 -10.22 8.50
CA ALA A 210 2.58 -11.43 7.83
C ALA A 210 1.96 -11.14 6.45
N LEU A 211 1.13 -10.10 6.34
CA LEU A 211 0.53 -9.68 5.08
C LEU A 211 1.62 -9.31 4.07
N ASN A 212 2.58 -8.47 4.47
CA ASN A 212 3.69 -8.08 3.61
C ASN A 212 4.56 -9.28 3.19
N ALA A 213 4.85 -10.20 4.11
CA ALA A 213 5.60 -11.41 3.80
C ALA A 213 4.86 -12.33 2.80
N THR A 214 3.54 -12.46 2.92
CA THR A 214 2.74 -13.25 1.97
C THR A 214 2.65 -12.59 0.59
N ARG A 215 2.58 -11.26 0.52
CA ARG A 215 2.64 -10.53 -0.76
C ARG A 215 3.97 -10.76 -1.48
N ALA A 216 5.09 -10.57 -0.77
CA ALA A 216 6.42 -10.83 -1.32
C ALA A 216 6.59 -12.30 -1.77
N ALA A 217 6.04 -13.24 -1.01
CA ALA A 217 6.07 -14.66 -1.37
C ALA A 217 5.27 -15.00 -2.65
N VAL A 218 4.19 -14.27 -2.93
CA VAL A 218 3.40 -14.42 -4.16
C VAL A 218 4.14 -13.82 -5.36
N GLU A 219 4.84 -12.70 -5.17
CA GLU A 219 5.57 -12.00 -6.24
C GLU A 219 6.90 -12.68 -6.61
N GLU A 220 7.74 -13.00 -5.61
CA GLU A 220 9.11 -13.49 -5.83
C GLU A 220 9.30 -14.98 -5.53
N GLY A 221 8.28 -15.63 -4.96
CA GLY A 221 8.35 -17.03 -4.52
C GLY A 221 8.94 -17.20 -3.12
N ILE A 222 9.26 -18.46 -2.75
CA ILE A 222 9.70 -18.81 -1.39
C ILE A 222 10.99 -19.63 -1.38
N VAL A 223 11.78 -19.46 -0.32
CA VAL A 223 13.02 -20.20 -0.08
C VAL A 223 13.03 -20.82 1.33
N PRO A 224 13.90 -21.82 1.61
CA PRO A 224 14.00 -22.41 2.94
C PRO A 224 14.34 -21.38 4.02
N GLY A 225 13.45 -21.22 5.01
CA GLY A 225 13.59 -20.25 6.10
C GLY A 225 14.65 -20.60 7.16
N GLY A 226 14.60 -19.91 8.30
CA GLY A 226 15.51 -20.13 9.43
C GLY A 226 16.98 -19.82 9.12
N GLY A 227 17.26 -18.94 8.16
CA GLY A 227 18.60 -18.62 7.70
C GLY A 227 19.29 -19.73 6.89
N ILE A 228 18.59 -20.81 6.54
CA ILE A 228 19.14 -21.92 5.76
C ILE A 228 19.39 -21.51 4.30
N ALA A 229 18.49 -20.72 3.69
CA ALA A 229 18.71 -20.21 2.34
C ALA A 229 20.05 -19.45 2.22
N LEU A 230 20.28 -18.52 3.15
CA LEU A 230 21.53 -17.77 3.27
C LEU A 230 22.74 -18.69 3.52
N LEU A 231 22.63 -19.65 4.45
CA LEU A 231 23.70 -20.61 4.69
C LEU A 231 24.04 -21.44 3.44
N LYS A 232 23.06 -21.88 2.67
CA LYS A 232 23.30 -22.61 1.42
C LYS A 232 23.93 -21.72 0.35
N ALA A 233 23.57 -20.43 0.30
CA ALA A 233 24.16 -19.47 -0.61
C ALA A 233 25.67 -19.28 -0.40
N THR A 234 26.22 -19.59 0.79
CA THR A 234 27.67 -19.54 1.00
C THR A 234 28.44 -20.52 0.13
N LYS A 235 27.81 -21.59 -0.38
CA LYS A 235 28.43 -22.48 -1.37
C LYS A 235 28.80 -21.76 -2.66
N ALA A 236 28.03 -20.76 -3.08
CA ALA A 236 28.35 -19.95 -4.26
C ALA A 236 29.60 -19.07 -4.04
N LEU A 237 29.98 -18.83 -2.78
CA LEU A 237 31.17 -18.08 -2.40
C LEU A 237 32.39 -19.00 -2.23
N GLU A 238 32.24 -20.33 -2.29
CA GLU A 238 33.37 -21.27 -2.21
C GLU A 238 34.22 -21.17 -3.48
N GLY A 239 35.53 -21.00 -3.31
CA GLY A 239 36.45 -20.83 -4.44
C GLY A 239 36.49 -19.43 -5.08
N LEU A 240 35.57 -18.53 -4.71
CA LEU A 240 35.59 -17.14 -5.17
C LEU A 240 36.81 -16.38 -4.60
N LYS A 241 37.62 -15.79 -5.49
CA LYS A 241 38.75 -14.93 -5.13
C LYS A 241 38.55 -13.56 -5.78
N GLY A 242 38.87 -12.50 -5.04
CA GLY A 242 38.87 -11.15 -5.59
C GLY A 242 40.14 -10.89 -6.39
N ASP A 243 40.13 -9.81 -7.17
CA ASP A 243 41.28 -9.37 -7.98
C ASP A 243 42.45 -8.88 -7.10
N ASN A 244 42.15 -8.48 -5.86
CA ASN A 244 43.12 -8.06 -4.86
C ASN A 244 42.81 -8.62 -3.46
N ALA A 245 43.73 -8.36 -2.52
CA ALA A 245 43.61 -8.82 -1.14
C ALA A 245 42.37 -8.23 -0.42
N ASP A 246 42.03 -6.96 -0.70
CA ASP A 246 40.91 -6.28 -0.05
C ASP A 246 39.56 -6.86 -0.46
N GLN A 247 39.37 -7.15 -1.75
CA GLN A 247 38.18 -7.83 -2.24
C GLN A 247 38.07 -9.25 -1.66
N THR A 248 39.19 -9.96 -1.53
CA THR A 248 39.21 -11.30 -0.90
C THR A 248 38.81 -11.23 0.58
N ALA A 249 39.28 -10.21 1.31
CA ALA A 249 38.83 -9.94 2.67
C ALA A 249 37.34 -9.58 2.73
N GLY A 250 36.84 -8.77 1.78
CA GLY A 250 35.42 -8.45 1.63
C GLY A 250 34.53 -9.69 1.44
N ILE A 251 34.94 -10.62 0.57
CA ILE A 251 34.25 -11.90 0.36
C ILE A 251 34.19 -12.70 1.68
N ALA A 252 35.27 -12.71 2.45
CA ALA A 252 35.31 -13.40 3.75
C ALA A 252 34.36 -12.75 4.79
N ILE A 253 34.26 -11.42 4.80
CA ILE A 253 33.33 -10.68 5.68
C ILE A 253 31.89 -11.04 5.34
N ILE A 254 31.51 -11.01 4.06
CA ILE A 254 30.16 -11.39 3.60
C ILE A 254 29.87 -12.85 3.95
N ARG A 255 30.82 -13.77 3.72
CA ARG A 255 30.68 -15.19 4.10
C ARG A 255 30.37 -15.36 5.59
N ARG A 256 30.97 -14.53 6.45
CA ARG A 256 30.69 -14.53 7.90
C ARG A 256 29.32 -13.93 8.22
N ALA A 257 28.96 -12.80 7.59
CA ALA A 257 27.71 -12.08 7.84
C ALA A 257 26.47 -12.89 7.47
N ILE A 258 26.51 -13.60 6.35
CA ILE A 258 25.41 -14.45 5.85
C ILE A 258 25.05 -15.58 6.83
N GLN A 259 25.98 -16.00 7.70
CA GLN A 259 25.73 -17.02 8.73
C GLN A 259 25.11 -16.45 10.02
N ALA A 260 25.09 -15.13 10.20
CA ALA A 260 24.61 -14.50 11.43
C ALA A 260 23.12 -14.78 11.73
N PRO A 261 22.18 -14.73 10.76
CA PRO A 261 20.75 -14.93 11.06
C PRO A 261 20.44 -16.28 11.69
N ILE A 262 21.02 -17.36 11.16
CA ILE A 262 20.82 -18.72 11.69
C ILE A 262 21.51 -18.90 13.05
N ARG A 263 22.65 -18.23 13.30
CA ARG A 263 23.31 -18.19 14.61
C ARG A 263 22.41 -17.53 15.64
N GLN A 264 21.88 -16.36 15.32
CA GLN A 264 21.01 -15.61 16.22
C GLN A 264 19.75 -16.40 16.59
N ILE A 265 19.09 -17.05 15.62
CA ILE A 265 17.92 -17.89 15.88
C ILE A 265 18.27 -19.05 16.81
N ALA A 266 19.41 -19.71 16.60
CA ALA A 266 19.85 -20.81 17.45
C ALA A 266 20.23 -20.36 18.87
N GLU A 267 20.88 -19.19 18.99
CA GLU A 267 21.22 -18.57 20.27
C GLU A 267 19.97 -18.17 21.07
N ASN A 268 18.97 -17.58 20.42
CA ASN A 268 17.67 -17.27 21.03
C ASN A 268 16.94 -18.53 21.52
N ALA A 269 17.20 -19.69 20.91
CA ALA A 269 16.69 -21.00 21.33
C ALA A 269 17.58 -21.72 22.36
N GLY A 270 18.66 -21.09 22.83
CA GLY A 270 19.59 -21.68 23.82
C GLY A 270 20.57 -22.73 23.26
N ALA A 271 20.66 -22.89 21.94
CA ALA A 271 21.51 -23.89 21.30
C ALA A 271 22.94 -23.35 21.02
N LYS A 272 23.98 -24.10 21.45
CA LYS A 272 25.39 -23.71 21.22
C LYS A 272 25.90 -24.09 19.82
N ALA A 273 26.76 -23.24 19.26
CA ALA A 273 27.29 -23.22 17.90
C ALA A 273 27.85 -24.53 17.29
N PRO A 274 28.47 -25.47 18.03
CA PRO A 274 28.94 -26.71 17.40
C PRO A 274 27.78 -27.64 16.99
N SER A 275 26.63 -27.52 17.66
CA SER A 275 25.60 -28.56 17.63
C SER A 275 24.58 -28.42 16.50
N TRP A 276 24.33 -27.21 16.00
CA TRP A 276 23.31 -26.96 14.97
C TRP A 276 23.91 -26.74 13.59
N SER A 277 25.09 -26.11 13.50
CA SER A 277 25.81 -25.88 12.23
C SER A 277 25.99 -27.17 11.43
N ALA A 278 26.56 -28.21 12.05
CA ALA A 278 26.75 -29.53 11.43
C ALA A 278 25.45 -30.27 11.08
N ARG A 279 24.31 -29.92 11.68
CA ARG A 279 22.99 -30.49 11.37
C ARG A 279 22.33 -29.77 10.21
N CYS A 280 22.49 -28.44 10.09
CA CYS A 280 21.92 -27.64 9.00
C CYS A 280 22.60 -27.91 7.65
N TRP A 281 23.87 -28.31 7.64
CA TRP A 281 24.59 -28.74 6.44
C TRP A 281 24.17 -30.12 5.92
N ARG A 282 23.54 -30.96 6.76
CA ARG A 282 23.01 -32.25 6.32
C ARG A 282 21.72 -32.00 5.56
N THR A 283 21.75 -32.16 4.24
CA THR A 283 20.54 -32.29 3.43
C THR A 283 19.79 -33.54 3.88
N ARG A 284 18.81 -33.38 4.77
CA ARG A 284 17.74 -34.36 4.87
C ARG A 284 16.96 -34.24 3.57
N THR A 285 16.99 -35.28 2.75
CA THR A 285 16.03 -35.48 1.66
C THR A 285 14.62 -35.26 2.23
N PRO A 286 13.74 -34.53 1.53
CA PRO A 286 12.37 -34.37 1.98
C PRO A 286 11.75 -35.76 2.08
N ARG A 287 11.45 -36.22 3.29
CA ARG A 287 10.60 -37.40 3.46
C ARG A 287 9.22 -37.00 2.96
N SER A 288 8.66 -37.79 2.04
CA SER A 288 7.30 -37.65 1.58
C SER A 288 6.35 -37.48 2.76
N ALA A 289 5.35 -36.61 2.61
CA ALA A 289 4.42 -36.18 3.65
C ALA A 289 3.51 -37.30 4.24
N SER A 290 3.78 -38.57 3.93
CA SER A 290 2.89 -39.71 4.22
C SER A 290 3.32 -40.60 5.40
N THR A 291 4.38 -40.28 6.15
CA THR A 291 4.77 -41.09 7.32
C THR A 291 4.54 -40.35 8.66
N PRO A 292 3.55 -40.75 9.48
CA PRO A 292 3.38 -40.20 10.81
C PRO A 292 4.56 -40.62 11.70
N ARG A 293 5.06 -39.70 12.54
CA ARG A 293 6.04 -40.07 13.59
C ARG A 293 5.35 -40.92 14.66
N PRO A 294 6.01 -41.95 15.23
CA PRO A 294 5.57 -42.48 16.51
C PRO A 294 5.70 -41.36 17.55
N ARG A 295 4.61 -41.10 18.29
CA ARG A 295 4.60 -40.15 19.41
C ARG A 295 5.60 -40.63 20.45
N SER A 296 6.72 -39.93 20.65
CA SER A 296 7.54 -40.16 21.83
C SER A 296 6.82 -39.55 23.01
N THR A 297 6.40 -40.39 23.95
CA THR A 297 5.91 -39.98 25.26
C THR A 297 7.02 -39.23 25.98
N ALA A 298 6.91 -37.90 26.03
CA ALA A 298 7.63 -37.10 26.99
C ALA A 298 6.86 -37.21 28.32
N THR A 299 7.40 -37.98 29.25
CA THR A 299 7.12 -37.82 30.68
C THR A 299 7.58 -36.43 31.11
N TRP A 300 6.73 -35.78 31.90
CA TRP A 300 6.87 -34.44 32.47
C TRP A 300 8.17 -34.24 33.25
#